data_AF-N1UCB6-F1
#
_entry.id   AF-N1UCB6-F1
#
_cell.length_a   1.000
_cell.length_b   1.000
_cell.length_c   1.000
_cell.angle_alpha   90.00
_cell.angle_beta   90.00
_cell.angle_gamma   90.00
#
_symmetry.space_group_name_H-M   'P 1'
#
loop_
_entity.id
_entity.type
_entity.pdbx_description
1 polymer ?
#
loop_
_entity_poly.entity_id
_entity_poly.type
_entity_poly.pdbx_seq_one_letter_code
_entity_poly.pdbx_strand_id
1 'polypeptide(L)'
;MGARNVFVFPRLVGYSFLFFILSIATILANKFVRLNEEVEELNLGLEKKVEQRTEELRLSLEQVNRLKVQQDADYFLTSLLINPLSSNKNTSEVIKTEFYTKQKKSFEFKNRTYEIGGDILISGNVKLCGKKYVVFVNGDAMGKSIQGAGGALVLGTVFNTILTRSSISLYQNKQPEKWLEEAFLELQKIFESFDGSMYISIVLGLVEENTGLLYYINAEHPWTVLYRNGVACYIEEELTLRKIGIPENEEHLVIKNFQMLPGDTIVIGSDRMEGTIF
;
A
#
# COMPACT_ATOMS: atom_id res chain seq x y z
N MET A 1 34.28 -110.12 14.63
CA MET A 1 34.51 -109.18 15.74
C MET A 1 34.84 -107.81 15.15
N GLY A 2 34.24 -106.73 15.68
CA GLY A 2 34.54 -105.36 15.27
C GLY A 2 33.30 -104.46 15.29
N ALA A 3 32.84 -104.10 16.49
CA ALA A 3 31.60 -103.38 16.74
C ALA A 3 31.63 -101.93 16.21
N ARG A 4 30.55 -101.51 15.53
CA ARG A 4 30.25 -100.10 15.26
C ARG A 4 29.84 -99.42 16.57
N ASN A 5 30.69 -98.57 17.12
CA ASN A 5 30.36 -97.69 18.24
C ASN A 5 29.42 -96.57 17.76
N VAL A 6 28.12 -96.76 17.97
CA VAL A 6 27.13 -95.66 17.93
C VAL A 6 27.23 -94.93 19.26
N PHE A 7 27.87 -93.76 19.27
CA PHE A 7 27.85 -92.87 20.42
C PHE A 7 26.44 -92.27 20.57
N VAL A 8 25.66 -92.80 21.51
CA VAL A 8 24.41 -92.18 21.94
C VAL A 8 24.76 -91.01 22.85
N PHE A 9 24.76 -89.80 22.28
CA PHE A 9 24.91 -88.55 23.04
C PHE A 9 23.79 -88.45 24.09
N PRO A 10 24.10 -88.24 25.38
CA PRO A 10 23.08 -88.12 26.41
C PRO A 10 22.29 -86.81 26.26
N ARG A 11 21.07 -86.78 26.82
CA ARG A 11 20.09 -85.66 26.83
C ARG A 11 20.62 -84.26 27.26
N LEU A 12 21.89 -84.15 27.65
CA LEU A 12 22.62 -82.92 28.00
C LEU A 12 22.67 -81.87 26.88
N VAL A 13 22.77 -82.29 25.60
CA VAL A 13 22.79 -81.36 24.46
C VAL A 13 21.46 -80.59 24.34
N GLY A 14 20.33 -81.25 24.64
CA GLY A 14 19.01 -80.62 24.66
C GLY A 14 18.86 -79.58 25.77
N TYR A 15 19.41 -79.85 26.96
CA TYR A 15 19.40 -78.89 28.07
C TYR A 15 20.33 -77.69 27.81
N SER A 16 21.50 -77.90 27.21
CA SER A 16 22.41 -76.80 26.82
C SER A 16 21.80 -75.88 25.76
N PHE A 17 21.09 -76.43 24.78
CA PHE A 17 20.35 -75.67 23.77
C PHE A 17 19.20 -74.85 24.40
N LEU A 18 18.50 -75.44 25.38
CA LEU A 18 17.42 -74.75 26.11
C LEU A 18 17.98 -73.58 26.93
N PHE A 19 19.11 -73.75 27.61
CA PHE A 19 19.81 -72.65 28.31
C PHE A 19 20.24 -71.54 27.34
N PHE A 20 20.76 -71.88 26.16
CA PHE A 20 21.16 -70.91 25.14
C PHE A 20 19.97 -70.08 24.63
N ILE A 21 18.83 -70.73 24.33
CA ILE A 21 17.59 -70.04 23.94
C ILE A 21 17.12 -69.13 25.08
N LEU A 22 17.15 -69.61 26.32
CA LEU A 22 16.74 -68.82 27.48
C LEU A 22 17.65 -67.59 27.65
N SER A 23 18.96 -67.72 27.47
CA SER A 23 19.91 -66.59 27.51
C SER A 23 19.63 -65.55 26.41
N ILE A 24 19.38 -65.98 25.17
CA ILE A 24 19.02 -65.06 24.07
C ILE A 24 17.68 -64.39 24.36
N ALA A 25 16.69 -65.12 24.83
CA ALA A 25 15.39 -64.57 25.20
C ALA A 25 15.52 -63.51 26.29
N THR A 26 16.36 -63.73 27.31
CA THR A 26 16.64 -62.74 28.37
C THR A 26 17.37 -61.50 27.83
N ILE A 27 18.37 -61.67 26.95
CA ILE A 27 19.07 -60.54 26.33
C ILE A 27 18.11 -59.71 25.46
N LEU A 28 17.25 -60.38 24.67
CA LEU A 28 16.28 -59.72 23.82
C LEU A 28 15.22 -58.99 24.64
N ALA A 29 14.72 -59.61 25.72
CA ALA A 29 13.79 -58.97 26.65
C ALA A 29 14.41 -57.70 27.27
N ASN A 30 15.65 -57.79 27.75
CA ASN A 30 16.37 -56.62 28.29
C ASN A 30 16.58 -55.52 27.24
N LYS A 31 16.90 -55.88 26.00
CA LYS A 31 17.06 -54.93 24.90
C LYS A 31 15.72 -54.28 24.50
N PHE A 32 14.64 -55.05 24.50
CA PHE A 32 13.29 -54.56 24.22
C PHE A 32 12.81 -53.59 25.30
N VAL A 33 13.06 -53.90 26.58
CA VAL A 33 12.76 -52.99 27.70
C VAL A 33 13.52 -51.66 27.53
N ARG A 34 14.83 -51.70 27.27
CA ARG A 34 15.62 -50.47 27.03
C ARG A 34 15.13 -49.65 25.84
N LEU A 35 14.80 -50.30 24.72
CA LEU A 35 14.26 -49.60 23.54
C LEU A 35 12.91 -48.94 23.83
N ASN A 36 12.03 -49.60 24.58
CA ASN A 36 10.76 -48.98 25.00
C ASN A 36 11.00 -47.79 25.94
N GLU A 37 11.92 -47.91 26.90
CA GLU A 37 12.32 -46.81 27.78
C GLU A 37 12.86 -45.61 26.97
N GLU A 38 13.75 -45.85 26.00
CA GLU A 38 14.28 -44.79 25.11
C GLU A 38 13.18 -44.14 24.25
N VAL A 39 12.25 -44.93 23.70
CA VAL A 39 11.12 -44.41 22.91
C VAL A 39 10.17 -43.59 23.78
N GLU A 40 9.89 -44.03 25.00
CA GLU A 40 9.06 -43.30 25.95
C GLU A 40 9.72 -41.98 26.37
N GLU A 41 11.02 -41.99 26.66
CA GLU A 41 11.79 -40.78 26.97
C GLU A 41 11.83 -39.79 25.79
N LEU A 42 12.04 -40.29 24.57
CA LEU A 42 11.99 -39.48 23.34
C LEU A 42 10.60 -38.88 23.12
N ASN A 43 9.53 -39.67 23.31
CA ASN A 43 8.16 -39.20 23.15
C ASN A 43 7.83 -38.11 24.18
N LEU A 44 8.18 -38.30 25.46
CA LEU A 44 8.02 -37.29 26.51
C LEU A 44 8.81 -36.02 26.19
N GLY A 45 10.04 -36.16 25.69
CA GLY A 45 10.86 -35.03 25.26
C GLY A 45 10.27 -34.27 24.08
N LEU A 46 9.72 -34.98 23.09
CA LEU A 46 9.04 -34.39 21.94
C LEU A 46 7.75 -33.68 22.35
N GLU A 47 6.92 -34.30 23.18
CA GLU A 47 5.68 -33.72 23.68
C GLU A 47 5.95 -32.41 24.43
N LYS A 48 6.92 -32.41 25.33
CA LYS A 48 7.36 -31.20 26.04
C LYS A 48 7.85 -30.11 25.09
N LYS A 49 8.59 -30.47 24.04
CA LYS A 49 9.09 -29.52 23.05
C LYS A 49 7.97 -28.94 22.19
N VAL A 50 6.98 -29.76 21.83
CA VAL A 50 5.76 -29.32 21.12
C VAL A 50 4.97 -28.35 21.98
N GLU A 51 4.77 -28.67 23.27
CA GLU A 51 4.08 -27.79 24.22
C GLU A 51 4.79 -26.44 24.35
N GLN A 52 6.11 -26.46 24.57
CA GLN A 52 6.92 -25.23 24.64
C GLN A 52 6.82 -24.39 23.38
N ARG A 53 6.96 -24.98 22.19
CA ARG A 53 6.85 -24.26 20.92
C ARG A 53 5.45 -23.73 20.67
N THR A 54 4.41 -24.46 21.09
CA THR A 54 3.03 -24.03 20.97
C THR A 54 2.76 -22.82 21.86
N GLU A 55 3.30 -22.81 23.08
CA GLU A 55 3.18 -21.68 24.00
C GLU A 55 3.97 -20.44 23.52
N GLU A 56 5.21 -20.62 23.07
CA GLU A 56 6.01 -19.55 22.45
C GLU A 56 5.27 -18.92 21.26
N LEU A 57 4.67 -19.76 20.40
CA LEU A 57 3.90 -19.31 19.25
C LEU A 57 2.63 -18.57 19.68
N ARG A 58 1.92 -19.06 20.70
CA ARG A 58 0.72 -18.42 21.25
C ARG A 58 1.04 -17.02 21.77
N LEU A 59 2.10 -16.89 22.56
CA LEU A 59 2.56 -15.60 23.09
C LEU A 59 2.97 -14.64 21.97
N SER A 60 3.70 -15.13 20.97
CA SER A 60 4.10 -14.34 19.81
C SER A 60 2.90 -13.86 19.01
N LEU A 61 1.90 -14.73 18.80
CA LEU A 61 0.67 -14.38 18.08
C LEU A 61 -0.14 -13.34 18.85
N GLU A 62 -0.22 -13.47 20.18
CA GLU A 62 -0.88 -12.48 21.03
C GLU A 62 -0.20 -11.11 20.94
N GLN A 63 1.13 -11.07 20.94
CA GLN A 63 1.90 -9.84 20.78
C GLN A 63 1.67 -9.22 19.39
N VAL A 64 1.74 -10.02 18.32
CA VAL A 64 1.47 -9.55 16.94
C VAL A 64 0.06 -8.99 16.82
N ASN A 65 -0.93 -9.64 17.43
CA ASN A 65 -2.31 -9.18 17.39
C ASN A 65 -2.49 -7.84 18.12
N ARG A 66 -1.86 -7.67 19.29
CA ARG A 66 -1.87 -6.39 20.02
C ARG A 66 -1.25 -5.25 19.20
N LEU A 67 -0.11 -5.50 18.56
CA LEU A 67 0.55 -4.53 17.68
C LEU A 67 -0.31 -4.18 16.46
N LYS A 68 -0.98 -5.17 15.87
CA LYS A 68 -1.89 -4.94 14.75
C LYS A 68 -3.06 -4.05 15.15
N VAL A 69 -3.71 -4.30 16.29
CA VAL A 69 -4.82 -3.47 16.77
C VAL A 69 -4.40 -2.02 16.98
N GLN A 70 -3.19 -1.80 17.52
CA GLN A 70 -2.64 -0.46 17.67
C GLN A 70 -2.40 0.21 16.31
N GLN A 71 -1.77 -0.50 15.36
CA GLN A 71 -1.54 0.00 14.01
C GLN A 71 -2.84 0.34 13.27
N ASP A 72 -3.88 -0.50 13.38
CA ASP A 72 -5.17 -0.26 12.74
C ASP A 72 -5.89 0.96 13.37
N ALA A 73 -5.67 1.23 14.67
CA ALA A 73 -6.14 2.45 15.32
C ALA A 73 -5.44 3.70 14.77
N ASP A 74 -4.11 3.65 14.57
CA ASP A 74 -3.35 4.74 13.98
C ASP A 74 -3.80 5.01 12.54
N TYR A 75 -4.01 3.96 11.74
CA TYR A 75 -4.55 4.07 10.38
C TYR A 75 -5.93 4.72 10.37
N PHE A 76 -6.80 4.35 11.30
CA PHE A 76 -8.11 4.98 11.46
C PHE A 76 -7.99 6.48 11.70
N LEU A 77 -7.15 6.90 12.66
CA LEU A 77 -6.95 8.32 12.97
C LEU A 77 -6.39 9.09 11.77
N THR A 78 -5.41 8.55 11.05
CA THR A 78 -4.86 9.17 9.84
C THR A 78 -5.93 9.31 8.75
N SER A 79 -6.77 8.29 8.55
CA SER A 79 -7.86 8.36 7.56
C SER A 79 -8.84 9.50 7.86
N LEU A 80 -9.14 9.76 9.14
CA LEU A 80 -10.00 10.87 9.55
C LEU A 80 -9.40 12.25 9.25
N LEU A 81 -8.07 12.36 9.21
CA LEU A 81 -7.38 13.61 8.85
C LEU A 81 -7.33 13.84 7.33
N ILE A 82 -7.21 12.77 6.55
CA ILE A 82 -7.10 12.86 5.08
C ILE A 82 -8.46 13.07 4.41
N ASN A 83 -9.49 12.36 4.86
CA ASN A 83 -10.85 12.43 4.30
C ASN A 83 -11.39 13.87 4.10
N PRO A 84 -11.27 14.82 5.06
CA PRO A 84 -11.76 16.18 4.86
C PRO A 84 -10.92 16.99 3.85
N LEU A 85 -9.67 16.59 3.58
CA LEU A 85 -8.79 17.26 2.63
C LEU A 85 -9.07 16.82 1.20
N SER A 86 -9.38 15.53 1.00
CA SER A 86 -9.77 14.92 -0.28
C SER A 86 -11.25 15.22 -0.58
N SER A 87 -11.56 16.45 -0.98
CA SER A 87 -12.93 16.91 -1.16
C SER A 87 -13.17 17.52 -2.53
N ASN A 88 -14.34 17.24 -3.08
CA ASN A 88 -14.86 17.90 -4.27
C ASN A 88 -15.73 19.08 -3.84
N LYS A 89 -15.15 20.28 -3.85
CA LYS A 89 -15.81 21.55 -3.52
C LYS A 89 -16.16 22.33 -4.80
N ASN A 90 -16.19 21.68 -5.96
CA ASN A 90 -16.57 22.34 -7.21
C ASN A 90 -18.07 22.69 -7.18
N THR A 91 -18.37 23.96 -7.44
CA THR A 91 -19.74 24.51 -7.48
C THR A 91 -20.15 25.01 -8.87
N SER A 92 -19.35 24.71 -9.90
CA SER A 92 -19.64 25.10 -11.28
C SER A 92 -20.86 24.36 -11.84
N GLU A 93 -21.71 25.08 -12.58
CA GLU A 93 -22.86 24.50 -13.27
C GLU A 93 -22.49 23.91 -14.64
N VAL A 94 -21.37 24.37 -15.22
CA VAL A 94 -20.94 24.02 -16.59
C VAL A 94 -19.93 22.88 -16.58
N ILE A 95 -18.95 22.95 -15.67
CA ILE A 95 -17.88 21.96 -15.56
C ILE A 95 -18.13 21.12 -14.32
N LYS A 96 -18.41 19.84 -14.51
CA LYS A 96 -18.57 18.89 -13.42
C LYS A 96 -17.26 18.16 -13.17
N THR A 97 -17.05 17.80 -11.92
CA THR A 97 -15.93 16.96 -11.51
C THR A 97 -16.50 15.78 -10.75
N GLU A 98 -16.08 14.55 -11.05
CA GLU A 98 -16.46 13.35 -10.29
C GLU A 98 -15.23 12.59 -9.80
N PHE A 99 -15.31 12.04 -8.59
CA PHE A 99 -14.20 11.33 -7.95
C PHE A 99 -14.52 9.85 -7.79
N TYR A 100 -13.55 9.02 -8.13
CA TYR A 100 -13.51 7.62 -7.77
C TYR A 100 -12.21 7.35 -7.02
N THR A 101 -12.31 6.83 -5.79
CA THR A 101 -11.13 6.45 -5.00
C THR A 101 -11.34 5.10 -4.35
N LYS A 102 -10.32 4.26 -4.42
CA LYS A 102 -10.22 2.95 -3.77
C LYS A 102 -8.77 2.70 -3.39
N GLN A 103 -8.44 2.82 -2.12
CA GLN A 103 -7.06 2.68 -1.65
C GLN A 103 -6.69 1.19 -1.53
N LYS A 104 -5.45 0.84 -1.86
CA LYS A 104 -4.95 -0.54 -1.72
C LYS A 104 -5.08 -1.13 -0.33
N LYS A 105 -4.89 -0.33 0.72
CA LYS A 105 -4.91 -0.82 2.10
C LYS A 105 -6.28 -0.59 2.71
N SER A 106 -7.04 -1.68 2.82
CA SER A 106 -8.23 -1.76 3.66
C SER A 106 -7.88 -2.38 5.02
N PHE A 107 -8.53 -1.90 6.07
CA PHE A 107 -8.38 -2.43 7.44
C PHE A 107 -9.73 -2.35 8.17
N GLU A 108 -9.89 -3.20 9.18
CA GLU A 108 -11.11 -3.24 9.99
C GLU A 108 -10.84 -2.57 11.33
N PHE A 109 -11.66 -1.60 11.69
CA PHE A 109 -11.61 -0.95 12.99
C PHE A 109 -13.03 -0.75 13.51
N LYS A 110 -13.30 -1.21 14.74
CA LYS A 110 -14.65 -1.13 15.37
C LYS A 110 -15.77 -1.67 14.46
N ASN A 111 -15.57 -2.84 13.86
CA ASN A 111 -16.52 -3.53 12.97
C ASN A 111 -16.90 -2.73 11.70
N ARG A 112 -16.04 -1.80 11.27
CA ARG A 112 -16.18 -1.07 10.02
C ARG A 112 -14.90 -1.19 9.22
N THR A 113 -15.04 -1.26 7.90
CA THR A 113 -13.89 -1.26 6.99
C THR A 113 -13.55 0.17 6.62
N TYR A 114 -12.26 0.50 6.72
CA TYR A 114 -11.69 1.78 6.35
C TYR A 114 -10.56 1.57 5.35
N GLU A 115 -10.22 2.63 4.63
CA GLU A 115 -9.21 2.66 3.60
C GLU A 115 -8.19 3.76 3.90
N ILE A 116 -6.92 3.48 3.59
CA ILE A 116 -5.82 4.43 3.78
C ILE A 116 -4.80 4.26 2.65
N GLY A 117 -4.29 5.36 2.12
CA GLY A 117 -3.23 5.32 1.12
C GLY A 117 -2.81 6.70 0.65
N GLY A 118 -2.13 6.72 -0.50
CA GLY A 118 -1.42 7.88 -1.03
C GLY A 118 -2.20 8.67 -2.08
N ASP A 119 -3.28 8.11 -2.62
CA ASP A 119 -4.11 8.81 -3.61
C ASP A 119 -4.95 9.89 -2.93
N ILE A 120 -4.91 11.11 -3.45
CA ILE A 120 -5.71 12.25 -3.00
C ILE A 120 -6.28 13.01 -4.19
N LEU A 121 -7.59 13.26 -4.13
CA LEU A 121 -8.34 13.96 -5.16
C LEU A 121 -8.94 15.23 -4.57
N ILE A 122 -8.66 16.37 -5.19
CA ILE A 122 -9.14 17.67 -4.72
C ILE A 122 -9.70 18.44 -5.89
N SER A 123 -10.86 19.06 -5.71
CA SER A 123 -11.44 19.96 -6.71
C SER A 123 -12.13 21.13 -6.02
N GLY A 124 -12.11 22.28 -6.67
CA GLY A 124 -12.69 23.50 -6.14
C GLY A 124 -12.76 24.59 -7.20
N ASN A 125 -13.04 25.81 -6.79
CA ASN A 125 -13.15 26.94 -7.69
C ASN A 125 -12.20 28.05 -7.28
N VAL A 126 -11.68 28.77 -8.28
CA VAL A 126 -10.82 29.94 -8.09
C VAL A 126 -11.22 31.03 -9.08
N LYS A 127 -11.08 32.29 -8.67
CA LYS A 127 -11.31 33.45 -9.54
C LYS A 127 -9.98 34.12 -9.85
N LEU A 128 -9.58 34.12 -11.12
CA LEU A 128 -8.31 34.67 -11.60
C LEU A 128 -8.58 35.65 -12.75
N CYS A 129 -7.99 36.84 -12.68
CA CYS A 129 -8.21 37.97 -13.60
C CYS A 129 -9.69 38.22 -13.92
N GLY A 130 -10.57 38.12 -12.91
CA GLY A 130 -12.01 38.31 -13.09
C GLY A 130 -12.78 37.11 -13.67
N LYS A 131 -12.08 36.08 -14.17
CA LYS A 131 -12.65 34.86 -14.73
C LYS A 131 -12.74 33.76 -13.68
N LYS A 132 -13.70 32.85 -13.83
CA LYS A 132 -13.89 31.70 -12.95
C LYS A 132 -13.23 30.46 -13.55
N TYR A 133 -12.56 29.70 -12.70
CA TYR A 133 -11.91 28.45 -13.06
C TYR A 133 -12.32 27.34 -12.09
N VAL A 134 -12.45 26.13 -12.62
CA VAL A 134 -12.49 24.90 -11.83
C VAL A 134 -11.07 24.40 -11.69
N VAL A 135 -10.65 24.17 -10.45
CA VAL A 135 -9.35 23.59 -10.12
C VAL A 135 -9.53 22.11 -9.83
N PHE A 136 -8.55 21.31 -10.22
CA PHE A 136 -8.45 19.92 -9.80
C PHE A 136 -7.00 19.53 -9.52
N VAL A 137 -6.84 18.55 -8.61
CA VAL A 137 -5.59 17.85 -8.32
C VAL A 137 -5.90 16.38 -8.19
N ASN A 138 -5.22 15.56 -8.98
CA ASN A 138 -5.04 14.14 -8.71
C ASN A 138 -3.58 13.93 -8.30
N GLY A 139 -3.34 13.45 -7.08
CA GLY A 139 -2.01 13.15 -6.59
C GLY A 139 -1.91 11.74 -6.06
N ASP A 140 -0.77 11.08 -6.32
CA ASP A 140 -0.41 9.79 -5.75
C ASP A 140 0.97 9.89 -5.07
N ALA A 141 0.92 9.85 -3.74
CA ALA A 141 2.08 9.95 -2.87
C ALA A 141 2.87 8.64 -2.78
N MET A 142 4.21 8.75 -2.86
CA MET A 142 5.10 7.61 -2.75
C MET A 142 4.89 6.85 -1.44
N GLY A 143 4.64 5.55 -1.55
CA GLY A 143 4.54 4.64 -0.42
C GLY A 143 3.24 3.85 -0.46
N LYS A 144 2.94 3.18 0.65
CA LYS A 144 1.68 2.47 0.87
C LYS A 144 1.22 2.71 2.30
N SER A 145 -0.08 2.56 2.54
CA SER A 145 -0.67 2.70 3.87
C SER A 145 -0.27 4.04 4.50
N ILE A 146 0.33 4.05 5.70
CA ILE A 146 0.67 5.26 6.46
C ILE A 146 1.71 6.16 5.78
N GLN A 147 2.67 5.61 5.03
CA GLN A 147 3.69 6.43 4.36
C GLN A 147 3.07 7.25 3.23
N GLY A 148 2.28 6.60 2.36
CA GLY A 148 1.55 7.29 1.29
C GLY A 148 0.53 8.28 1.89
N ALA A 149 -0.16 7.88 2.95
CA ALA A 149 -1.10 8.72 3.68
C ALA A 149 -0.44 9.99 4.25
N GLY A 150 0.80 9.91 4.73
CA GLY A 150 1.58 11.07 5.15
C GLY A 150 1.79 12.07 4.00
N GLY A 151 2.17 11.60 2.82
CA GLY A 151 2.33 12.47 1.64
C GLY A 151 1.02 13.07 1.16
N ALA A 152 -0.06 12.28 1.15
CA ALA A 152 -1.41 12.76 0.82
C ALA A 152 -1.89 13.84 1.80
N LEU A 153 -1.63 13.67 3.10
CA LEU A 153 -1.96 14.64 4.14
C LEU A 153 -1.24 15.98 3.92
N VAL A 154 0.06 15.94 3.59
CA VAL A 154 0.85 17.14 3.29
C VAL A 154 0.31 17.83 2.04
N LEU A 155 0.16 17.10 0.93
CA LEU A 155 -0.39 17.66 -0.32
C LEU A 155 -1.75 18.30 -0.08
N GLY A 156 -2.66 17.57 0.59
CA GLY A 156 -4.01 18.06 0.89
C GLY A 156 -4.02 19.33 1.73
N THR A 157 -3.15 19.41 2.73
CA THR A 157 -3.07 20.57 3.62
C THR A 157 -2.54 21.80 2.88
N VAL A 158 -1.44 21.63 2.14
CA VAL A 158 -0.80 22.71 1.36
C VAL A 158 -1.75 23.19 0.27
N PHE A 159 -2.35 22.26 -0.47
CA PHE A 159 -3.21 22.63 -1.59
C PHE A 159 -4.51 23.31 -1.13
N ASN A 160 -5.15 22.83 -0.06
CA ASN A 160 -6.30 23.54 0.53
C ASN A 160 -5.91 24.95 1.02
N THR A 161 -4.67 25.14 1.50
CA THR A 161 -4.15 26.46 1.87
C THR A 161 -4.01 27.37 0.66
N ILE A 162 -3.47 26.85 -0.45
CA ILE A 162 -3.37 27.56 -1.73
C ILE A 162 -4.75 27.99 -2.23
N LEU A 163 -5.73 27.08 -2.23
CA LEU A 163 -7.12 27.38 -2.64
C LEU A 163 -7.76 28.46 -1.76
N THR A 164 -7.60 28.35 -0.44
CA THR A 164 -8.14 29.33 0.52
C THR A 164 -7.51 30.71 0.31
N ARG A 165 -6.19 30.77 0.14
CA ARG A 165 -5.45 32.02 -0.14
C ARG A 165 -5.90 32.67 -1.46
N SER A 166 -6.21 31.85 -2.47
CA SER A 166 -6.66 32.30 -3.78
C SER A 166 -8.06 32.94 -3.79
N SER A 167 -8.85 32.71 -2.73
CA SER A 167 -10.16 33.35 -2.55
C SER A 167 -10.03 34.83 -2.13
N ILE A 168 -8.86 35.24 -1.60
CA ILE A 168 -8.60 36.60 -1.15
C ILE A 168 -8.39 37.52 -2.37
N SER A 169 -9.05 38.67 -2.39
CA SER A 169 -9.07 39.62 -3.52
C SER A 169 -7.69 40.01 -4.05
N LEU A 170 -6.69 40.12 -3.17
CA LEU A 170 -5.30 40.45 -3.51
C LEU A 170 -4.66 39.43 -4.47
N TYR A 171 -5.06 38.17 -4.40
CA TYR A 171 -4.51 37.07 -5.20
C TYR A 171 -5.32 36.79 -6.48
N GLN A 172 -6.46 37.46 -6.68
CA GLN A 172 -7.33 37.25 -7.84
C GLN A 172 -6.80 37.91 -9.12
N ASN A 173 -5.80 38.79 -9.05
CA ASN A 173 -5.23 39.45 -10.22
C ASN A 173 -4.13 38.65 -10.93
N LYS A 174 -3.95 37.37 -10.59
CA LYS A 174 -2.93 36.50 -11.20
C LYS A 174 -3.43 35.85 -12.48
N GLN A 175 -2.53 35.67 -13.44
CA GLN A 175 -2.79 34.84 -14.63
C GLN A 175 -2.86 33.35 -14.24
N PRO A 176 -3.66 32.53 -14.93
CA PRO A 176 -3.83 31.11 -14.62
C PRO A 176 -2.51 30.33 -14.69
N GLU A 177 -1.66 30.63 -15.67
CA GLU A 177 -0.34 30.03 -15.81
C GLU A 177 0.53 30.38 -14.59
N LYS A 178 0.57 31.65 -14.20
CA LYS A 178 1.37 32.07 -13.05
C LYS A 178 0.87 31.46 -11.74
N TRP A 179 -0.44 31.29 -11.59
CA TRP A 179 -1.03 30.65 -10.43
C TRP A 179 -0.62 29.17 -10.33
N LEU A 180 -0.66 28.44 -11.46
CA LEU A 180 -0.22 27.04 -11.53
C LEU A 180 1.27 26.91 -11.24
N GLU A 181 2.10 27.80 -11.80
CA GLU A 181 3.54 27.84 -11.56
C GLU A 181 3.85 28.00 -10.06
N GLU A 182 3.23 28.97 -9.40
CA GLU A 182 3.43 29.20 -7.97
C GLU A 182 2.92 28.04 -7.11
N ALA A 183 1.77 27.46 -7.45
CA ALA A 183 1.22 26.32 -6.75
C ALA A 183 2.15 25.10 -6.85
N PHE A 184 2.70 24.85 -8.05
CA PHE A 184 3.71 23.82 -8.27
C PHE A 184 4.97 24.09 -7.45
N LEU A 185 5.52 25.31 -7.48
CA LEU A 185 6.74 25.65 -6.75
C LEU A 185 6.58 25.55 -5.22
N GLU A 186 5.41 25.89 -4.69
CA GLU A 186 5.11 25.74 -3.26
C GLU A 186 5.08 24.26 -2.86
N LEU A 187 4.45 23.40 -3.68
CA LEU A 187 4.48 21.95 -3.48
C LEU A 187 5.90 21.40 -3.62
N GLN A 188 6.62 21.77 -4.68
CA GLN A 188 8.00 21.35 -4.94
C GLN A 188 8.91 21.60 -3.74
N LYS A 189 8.96 22.84 -3.24
CA LYS A 189 9.83 23.21 -2.10
C LYS A 189 9.50 22.46 -0.82
N ILE A 190 8.21 22.22 -0.56
CA ILE A 190 7.79 21.47 0.63
C ILE A 190 8.24 20.01 0.52
N PHE A 191 8.07 19.38 -0.63
CA PHE A 191 8.47 17.99 -0.81
C PHE A 191 9.99 17.81 -0.94
N GLU A 192 10.72 18.78 -1.49
CA GLU A 192 12.19 18.79 -1.47
C GLU A 192 12.73 18.83 -0.03
N SER A 193 12.03 19.50 0.89
CA SER A 193 12.42 19.53 2.30
C SER A 193 12.36 18.16 3.00
N PHE A 194 11.72 17.16 2.37
CA PHE A 194 11.75 15.77 2.82
C PHE A 194 13.02 15.02 2.40
N ASP A 195 13.96 15.69 1.73
CA ASP A 195 15.30 15.19 1.40
C ASP A 195 15.26 13.81 0.71
N GLY A 196 14.38 13.70 -0.28
CA GLY A 196 14.17 12.48 -1.08
C GLY A 196 13.47 11.32 -0.37
N SER A 197 13.02 11.51 0.88
CA SER A 197 12.25 10.50 1.62
C SER A 197 10.81 10.33 1.11
N MET A 198 10.31 11.33 0.40
CA MET A 198 8.94 11.37 -0.11
C MET A 198 8.89 12.12 -1.44
N TYR A 199 8.24 11.51 -2.42
CA TYR A 199 7.91 12.13 -3.69
C TYR A 199 6.43 11.97 -3.96
N ILE A 200 5.88 12.83 -4.82
CA ILE A 200 4.48 12.73 -5.22
C ILE A 200 4.34 12.94 -6.72
N SER A 201 3.62 12.02 -7.36
CA SER A 201 3.17 12.23 -8.74
C SER A 201 1.88 13.02 -8.70
N ILE A 202 1.71 14.01 -9.57
CA ILE A 202 0.48 14.79 -9.62
C ILE A 202 0.08 15.17 -11.05
N VAL A 203 -1.23 15.32 -11.25
CA VAL A 203 -1.78 16.22 -12.26
C VAL A 203 -2.53 17.34 -11.54
N LEU A 204 -2.15 18.57 -11.86
CA LEU A 204 -2.76 19.79 -11.34
C LEU A 204 -3.24 20.62 -12.51
N GLY A 205 -4.48 21.11 -12.47
CA GLY A 205 -5.01 21.92 -13.55
C GLY A 205 -6.12 22.90 -13.17
N LEU A 206 -6.39 23.79 -14.12
CA LEU A 206 -7.41 24.83 -14.11
C LEU A 206 -8.21 24.74 -15.41
N VAL A 207 -9.54 24.72 -15.34
CA VAL A 207 -10.40 24.83 -16.51
C VAL A 207 -11.20 26.12 -16.42
N GLU A 208 -11.09 27.00 -17.42
CA GLU A 208 -11.91 28.21 -17.49
C GLU A 208 -13.38 27.86 -17.81
N GLU A 209 -14.33 28.30 -16.98
CA GLU A 209 -15.75 27.94 -17.11
C GLU A 209 -16.40 28.36 -18.44
N ASN A 210 -15.99 29.50 -19.00
CA ASN A 210 -16.65 30.06 -20.18
C ASN A 210 -16.09 29.54 -21.50
N THR A 211 -14.78 29.25 -21.53
CA THR A 211 -14.08 28.87 -22.77
C THR A 211 -13.79 27.38 -22.82
N GLY A 212 -13.75 26.67 -21.70
CA GLY A 212 -13.30 25.29 -21.64
C GLY A 212 -11.79 25.15 -21.86
N LEU A 213 -11.02 26.23 -21.74
CA LEU A 213 -9.56 26.18 -21.85
C LEU A 213 -8.98 25.57 -20.57
N LEU A 214 -8.33 24.41 -20.74
CA LEU A 214 -7.63 23.68 -19.69
C LEU A 214 -6.15 24.10 -19.67
N TYR A 215 -5.69 24.55 -18.51
CA TYR A 215 -4.29 24.75 -18.17
C TYR A 215 -3.89 23.64 -17.19
N TYR A 216 -2.81 22.92 -17.45
CA TYR A 216 -2.41 21.83 -16.56
C TYR A 216 -0.91 21.56 -16.54
N ILE A 217 -0.50 20.88 -15.48
CA ILE A 217 0.83 20.35 -15.26
C ILE A 217 0.68 18.87 -14.92
N ASN A 218 1.51 18.03 -15.53
CA ASN A 218 1.62 16.62 -15.19
C ASN A 218 3.06 16.32 -14.75
N ALA A 219 3.24 15.96 -13.48
CA ALA A 219 4.51 15.64 -12.85
C ALA A 219 4.59 14.12 -12.61
N GLU A 220 5.10 13.39 -13.61
CA GLU A 220 5.27 11.92 -13.60
C GLU A 220 4.02 11.13 -13.11
N HIS A 221 2.82 11.65 -13.39
CA HIS A 221 1.56 10.93 -13.18
C HIS A 221 1.12 10.27 -14.50
N PRO A 222 0.24 9.25 -14.49
CA PRO A 222 -0.29 8.72 -15.73
C PRO A 222 -0.87 9.80 -16.64
N TRP A 223 -0.76 9.54 -17.94
CA TRP A 223 -1.27 10.45 -18.95
C TRP A 223 -2.76 10.65 -18.81
N THR A 224 -3.17 11.90 -19.00
CA THR A 224 -4.55 12.30 -18.94
C THR A 224 -5.24 11.90 -20.24
N VAL A 225 -6.45 11.34 -20.10
CA VAL A 225 -7.20 10.77 -21.21
C VAL A 225 -8.36 11.70 -21.54
N LEU A 226 -8.43 12.16 -22.78
CA LEU A 226 -9.61 12.77 -23.35
C LEU A 226 -10.54 11.68 -23.86
N TYR A 227 -11.77 11.68 -23.38
CA TYR A 227 -12.86 10.91 -23.97
C TYR A 227 -13.80 11.84 -24.72
N ARG A 228 -13.88 11.65 -26.05
CA ARG A 228 -14.71 12.45 -26.96
C ARG A 228 -15.38 11.54 -27.97
N ASN A 229 -16.72 11.63 -28.08
CA ASN A 229 -17.52 10.91 -29.08
C ASN A 229 -17.27 9.39 -29.12
N GLY A 230 -17.07 8.74 -27.98
CA GLY A 230 -16.82 7.29 -27.91
C GLY A 230 -15.36 6.88 -28.11
N VAL A 231 -14.44 7.84 -28.31
CA VAL A 231 -13.01 7.58 -28.52
C VAL A 231 -12.21 8.16 -27.36
N ALA A 232 -11.27 7.36 -26.86
CA ALA A 232 -10.30 7.78 -25.85
C ALA A 232 -8.94 8.04 -26.50
N CYS A 233 -8.33 9.19 -26.22
CA CYS A 233 -6.96 9.52 -26.62
C CYS A 233 -6.21 10.22 -25.49
N TYR A 234 -4.88 10.12 -25.47
CA TYR A 234 -4.05 10.88 -24.55
C TYR A 234 -3.91 12.33 -25.04
N ILE A 235 -3.88 13.29 -24.12
CA ILE A 235 -3.62 14.69 -24.46
C ILE A 235 -2.14 15.07 -24.31
N GLU A 236 -1.34 14.27 -23.62
CA GLU A 236 0.12 14.41 -23.59
C GLU A 236 0.82 13.61 -24.69
N GLU A 237 1.86 14.21 -25.26
CA GLU A 237 2.82 13.53 -26.15
C GLU A 237 4.14 13.19 -25.45
N GLU A 238 4.52 13.99 -24.45
CA GLU A 238 5.75 13.82 -23.66
C GLU A 238 5.57 14.24 -22.20
N LEU A 239 6.38 13.65 -21.30
CA LEU A 239 6.48 14.04 -19.90
C LEU A 239 7.88 14.61 -19.64
N THR A 240 7.96 15.91 -19.38
CA THR A 240 9.22 16.61 -19.07
C THR A 240 9.44 16.77 -17.57
N LEU A 241 8.37 16.85 -16.80
CA LEU A 241 8.41 17.04 -15.35
C LEU A 241 8.51 15.70 -14.61
N ARG A 242 9.42 15.66 -13.64
CA ARG A 242 9.56 14.55 -12.71
C ARG A 242 8.59 14.72 -11.53
N LYS A 243 8.53 13.71 -10.66
CA LYS A 243 7.74 13.78 -9.42
C LYS A 243 8.15 14.98 -8.56
N ILE A 244 7.15 15.56 -7.91
CA ILE A 244 7.35 16.65 -6.98
C ILE A 244 8.24 16.20 -5.82
N GLY A 245 9.20 17.04 -5.47
CA GLY A 245 10.22 16.81 -4.44
C GLY A 245 11.59 16.37 -4.95
N ILE A 246 11.70 16.01 -6.23
CA ILE A 246 13.01 15.74 -6.86
C ILE A 246 13.70 17.07 -7.16
N PRO A 247 14.95 17.31 -6.74
CA PRO A 247 15.64 18.58 -6.99
C PRO A 247 15.71 18.97 -8.47
N GLU A 248 15.78 20.30 -8.71
CA GLU A 248 15.94 20.92 -10.04
C GLU A 248 14.76 20.66 -11.00
N ASN A 249 13.60 20.25 -10.47
CA ASN A 249 12.43 19.94 -11.29
C ASN A 249 11.76 21.20 -11.87
N GLU A 250 11.90 22.33 -11.19
CA GLU A 250 11.39 23.64 -11.61
C GLU A 250 11.97 24.12 -12.94
N GLU A 251 13.17 23.68 -13.33
CA GLU A 251 13.80 24.05 -14.60
C GLU A 251 13.07 23.44 -15.82
N HIS A 252 12.30 22.38 -15.59
CA HIS A 252 11.55 21.65 -16.61
C HIS A 252 10.05 21.95 -16.59
N LEU A 253 9.62 22.92 -15.78
CA LEU A 253 8.23 23.30 -15.63
C LEU A 253 7.67 23.93 -16.90
N VAL A 254 6.74 23.21 -17.53
CA VAL A 254 5.98 23.68 -18.69
C VAL A 254 4.50 23.52 -18.41
N ILE A 255 3.76 24.63 -18.51
CA ILE A 255 2.31 24.63 -18.37
C ILE A 255 1.70 24.31 -19.72
N LYS A 256 0.95 23.21 -19.78
CA LYS A 256 0.30 22.74 -20.99
C LYS A 256 -1.10 23.31 -21.09
N ASN A 257 -1.52 23.57 -22.32
CA ASN A 257 -2.83 24.12 -22.64
C ASN A 257 -3.59 23.15 -23.54
N PHE A 258 -4.87 22.91 -23.25
CA PHE A 258 -5.74 22.07 -24.06
C PHE A 258 -7.14 22.70 -24.17
N GLN A 259 -7.68 22.79 -25.37
CA GLN A 259 -9.02 23.35 -25.59
C GLN A 259 -10.07 22.24 -25.53
N MET A 260 -10.88 22.23 -24.48
CA MET A 260 -12.01 21.31 -24.37
C MET A 260 -13.19 21.79 -25.22
N LEU A 261 -14.01 20.83 -25.65
CA LEU A 261 -15.28 21.05 -26.32
C LEU A 261 -16.44 20.57 -25.44
N PRO A 262 -17.65 21.11 -25.62
CA PRO A 262 -18.83 20.63 -24.91
C PRO A 262 -19.04 19.12 -25.11
N GLY A 263 -19.19 18.39 -24.01
CA GLY A 263 -19.36 16.93 -24.00
C GLY A 263 -18.06 16.13 -23.85
N ASP A 264 -16.90 16.80 -23.84
CA ASP A 264 -15.64 16.15 -23.49
C ASP A 264 -15.60 15.72 -22.02
N THR A 265 -14.91 14.61 -21.76
CA THR A 265 -14.56 14.18 -20.40
C THR A 265 -13.06 13.99 -20.32
N ILE A 266 -12.41 14.60 -19.32
CA ILE A 266 -10.99 14.41 -19.05
C ILE A 266 -10.87 13.43 -17.90
N VAL A 267 -10.27 12.27 -18.16
CA VAL A 267 -10.07 11.23 -17.17
C VAL A 267 -8.62 11.26 -16.72
N ILE A 268 -8.43 11.43 -15.41
CA ILE A 268 -7.13 11.50 -14.76
C ILE A 268 -7.08 10.40 -13.74
N GLY A 269 -6.31 9.34 -14.01
CA GLY A 269 -6.18 8.19 -13.11
C GLY A 269 -4.76 8.05 -12.56
N SER A 270 -4.62 7.55 -11.34
CA SER A 270 -3.33 7.12 -10.80
C SER A 270 -2.87 5.78 -11.40
N ASP A 271 -1.60 5.40 -11.17
CA ASP A 271 -0.93 4.24 -11.80
C ASP A 271 -1.72 2.91 -11.69
N ARG A 272 -2.61 2.81 -10.69
CA ARG A 272 -3.44 1.62 -10.45
C ARG A 272 -4.94 1.85 -10.58
N MET A 273 -5.34 3.01 -11.10
CA MET A 273 -6.73 3.49 -11.11
C MET A 273 -7.36 3.51 -9.70
N GLU A 274 -6.51 3.63 -8.67
CA GLU A 274 -6.92 3.71 -7.27
C GLU A 274 -7.51 5.10 -6.96
N GLY A 275 -7.07 6.16 -7.66
CA GLY A 275 -7.68 7.49 -7.63
C GLY A 275 -7.95 8.00 -9.04
N THR A 276 -9.20 8.32 -9.37
CA THR A 276 -9.61 8.84 -10.68
C THR A 276 -10.50 10.08 -10.54
N ILE A 277 -10.19 11.11 -11.34
CA ILE A 277 -11.02 12.29 -11.55
C ILE A 277 -11.60 12.22 -12.97
N PHE A 278 -12.89 12.53 -13.10
CA PHE A 278 -13.63 12.69 -14.35
C PHE A 278 -14.13 14.13 -14.50
#